data_AF-A0A3D0NLF7-F1
#
_entry.id   AF-A0A3D0NLF7-F1
#
_cell.length_a   1.000
_cell.length_b   1.000
_cell.length_c   1.000
_cell.angle_alpha   90.00
_cell.angle_beta   90.00
_cell.angle_gamma   90.00
#
_symmetry.space_group_name_H-M   'P 1'
#
loop_
_entity.id
_entity.type
_entity.pdbx_description
1 polymer ?
#
loop_
_entity_poly.entity_id
_entity_poly.type
_entity_poly.pdbx_seq_one_letter_code
_entity_poly.pdbx_strand_id
1 'polypeptide(L)'
;IIDARGASSAASAASATIDAARDWLLGTKAGDWVSMAVVSDGSYGVPEGLVSSFPVTTKDGNWSIVEGLTIDEFSRSRIDASTAELA
;
A
#
# COMPACT_ATOMS: atom_id res chain seq x y z
N ILE A 1 17.72 9.52 -5.14
CA ILE A 1 18.07 8.94 -6.47
C ILE A 1 18.41 10.04 -7.47
N ILE A 2 17.54 11.05 -7.64
CA ILE A 2 17.80 12.20 -8.52
C ILE A 2 19.15 12.86 -8.18
N ASP A 3 19.39 13.21 -6.93
CA ASP A 3 20.65 13.84 -6.51
C ASP A 3 21.89 13.01 -6.82
N ALA A 4 21.79 11.68 -6.73
CA ALA A 4 22.92 10.77 -6.94
C ALA A 4 23.14 10.39 -8.42
N ARG A 5 22.08 10.36 -9.23
CA ARG A 5 22.10 9.83 -10.61
C ARG A 5 21.84 10.88 -11.68
N GLY A 6 21.42 12.09 -11.30
CA GLY A 6 20.94 13.13 -12.23
C GLY A 6 19.65 12.76 -12.96
N ALA A 7 18.98 11.66 -12.56
CA ALA A 7 17.81 11.10 -13.21
C ALA A 7 16.88 10.45 -12.19
N SER A 8 15.63 10.27 -12.57
CA SER A 8 14.63 9.61 -11.73
C SER A 8 14.95 8.12 -11.50
N SER A 9 14.25 7.53 -10.54
CA SER A 9 14.36 6.12 -10.15
C SER A 9 13.62 5.16 -11.09
N ALA A 10 13.71 5.37 -12.41
CA ALA A 10 12.92 4.66 -13.41
C ALA A 10 13.01 3.13 -13.30
N ALA A 11 14.23 2.59 -13.14
CA ALA A 11 14.44 1.14 -13.05
C ALA A 11 13.76 0.51 -11.81
N SER A 12 13.90 1.12 -10.64
CA SER A 12 13.27 0.60 -9.42
C SER A 12 11.76 0.82 -9.42
N ALA A 13 11.27 1.91 -10.02
CA ALA A 13 9.84 2.12 -10.21
C ALA A 13 9.24 1.02 -11.10
N ALA A 14 9.88 0.70 -12.22
CA ALA A 14 9.45 -0.39 -13.09
C ALA A 14 9.45 -1.75 -12.36
N SER A 15 10.49 -2.04 -11.57
CA SER A 15 10.54 -3.26 -10.76
C SER A 15 9.37 -3.32 -9.79
N ALA A 16 9.11 -2.25 -9.03
CA ALA A 16 8.01 -2.19 -8.07
C ALA A 16 6.64 -2.37 -8.74
N THR A 17 6.44 -1.82 -9.94
CA THR A 17 5.21 -2.04 -10.72
C THR A 17 5.05 -3.50 -11.15
N ILE A 18 6.13 -4.14 -11.60
CA ILE A 18 6.12 -5.57 -11.95
C ILE A 18 5.82 -6.42 -10.71
N ASP A 19 6.47 -6.13 -9.59
CA ASP A 19 6.27 -6.84 -8.33
C ASP A 19 4.81 -6.70 -7.85
N ALA A 20 4.25 -5.49 -7.85
CA ALA A 20 2.86 -5.25 -7.47
C ALA A 20 1.87 -6.01 -8.37
N ALA A 21 2.08 -6.00 -9.69
CA ALA A 21 1.22 -6.74 -10.62
C ALA A 21 1.34 -8.26 -10.43
N ARG A 22 2.56 -8.78 -10.23
CA ARG A 22 2.82 -10.19 -9.95
C ARG A 22 2.12 -10.61 -8.66
N ASP A 23 2.33 -9.89 -7.58
CA ASP A 23 1.82 -10.26 -6.27
C ASP A 23 0.28 -10.16 -6.28
N TRP A 24 -0.31 -9.15 -6.93
CA TRP A 24 -1.77 -9.08 -7.10
C TRP A 24 -2.35 -10.28 -7.85
N LEU A 25 -1.76 -10.64 -8.99
CA LEU A 25 -2.30 -11.70 -9.86
C LEU A 25 -2.01 -13.10 -9.35
N LEU A 26 -0.84 -13.32 -8.74
CA LEU A 26 -0.35 -14.65 -8.35
C LEU A 26 -0.45 -14.93 -6.84
N GLY A 27 -0.75 -13.90 -6.05
CA GLY A 27 -0.93 -13.99 -4.61
C GLY A 27 0.31 -13.60 -3.79
N THR A 28 0.08 -13.14 -2.56
CA THR A 28 1.14 -12.91 -1.57
C THR A 28 1.61 -14.24 -0.96
N LYS A 29 2.81 -14.22 -0.37
CA LYS A 29 3.33 -15.38 0.39
C LYS A 29 2.48 -15.62 1.64
N ALA A 30 2.35 -16.90 2.02
CA ALA A 30 1.62 -17.26 3.23
C ALA A 30 2.25 -16.63 4.48
N GLY A 31 1.43 -15.97 5.29
CA GLY A 31 1.87 -15.26 6.50
C GLY A 31 2.55 -13.91 6.23
N ASP A 32 2.48 -13.39 5.00
CA ASP A 32 3.07 -12.12 4.60
C ASP A 32 2.06 -11.25 3.83
N TRP A 33 2.33 -9.95 3.74
CA TRP A 33 1.50 -8.97 3.04
C TRP A 33 2.36 -7.99 2.24
N VAL A 34 1.73 -7.28 1.30
CA VAL A 34 2.37 -6.21 0.53
C VAL A 34 1.62 -4.90 0.75
N SER A 35 2.25 -3.78 0.40
CA SER A 35 1.57 -2.48 0.39
C SER A 35 0.97 -2.23 -0.98
N MET A 36 -0.34 -1.98 -1.04
CA MET A 36 -1.03 -1.56 -2.26
C MET A 36 -1.96 -0.37 -1.97
N ALA A 37 -2.01 0.59 -2.89
CA ALA A 37 -3.02 1.64 -2.86
C ALA A 37 -4.33 1.08 -3.41
N VAL A 38 -5.32 0.92 -2.54
CA VAL A 38 -6.64 0.35 -2.86
C VAL A 38 -7.74 1.25 -2.34
N VAL A 39 -8.97 1.02 -2.81
CA VAL A 39 -10.13 1.77 -2.32
C VAL A 39 -10.39 1.38 -0.86
N SER A 40 -10.35 2.37 0.03
CA SER A 40 -10.62 2.19 1.45
C SER A 40 -12.05 1.70 1.68
N ASP A 41 -12.20 0.75 2.58
CA ASP A 41 -13.45 0.23 3.14
C ASP A 41 -13.71 0.77 4.56
N GLY A 42 -13.02 1.84 4.97
CA GLY A 42 -13.09 2.38 6.32
C GLY A 42 -12.01 1.81 7.26
N SER A 43 -11.24 0.83 6.79
CA SER A 43 -10.14 0.22 7.55
C SER A 43 -9.21 1.26 8.15
N TYR A 44 -8.84 1.04 9.41
CA TYR A 44 -7.94 1.91 10.16
C TYR A 44 -8.38 3.38 10.20
N GLY A 45 -9.68 3.67 10.09
CA GLY A 45 -10.21 5.04 10.14
C GLY A 45 -9.86 5.90 8.92
N VAL A 46 -9.40 5.29 7.82
CA VAL A 46 -9.24 5.97 6.53
C VAL A 46 -10.62 6.07 5.87
N PRO A 47 -11.13 7.26 5.50
CA PRO A 47 -12.46 7.42 4.92
C PRO A 47 -12.71 6.48 3.74
N GLU A 48 -13.90 5.86 3.72
CA GLU A 48 -14.35 5.00 2.63
C GLU A 48 -14.27 5.71 1.27
N GLY A 49 -13.87 4.97 0.24
CA GLY A 49 -13.80 5.48 -1.14
C GLY A 49 -12.48 6.16 -1.50
N LEU A 50 -11.64 6.54 -0.53
CA LEU A 50 -10.30 7.06 -0.83
C LEU A 50 -9.38 5.96 -1.34
N VAL A 51 -8.56 6.27 -2.34
CA VAL A 51 -7.46 5.39 -2.76
C VAL A 51 -6.26 5.66 -1.85
N SER A 52 -6.04 4.77 -0.88
CA SER A 52 -4.96 4.89 0.11
C SER A 52 -4.19 3.59 0.22
N SER A 53 -2.96 3.64 0.72
CA SER A 53 -2.12 2.45 0.86
C SER A 53 -2.40 1.69 2.14
N PHE A 54 -2.68 0.40 2.00
CA PHE A 54 -2.91 -0.52 3.11
C PHE A 54 -1.98 -1.73 3.01
N PRO A 55 -1.70 -2.43 4.13
CA PRO A 55 -1.23 -3.81 4.08
C PRO A 55 -2.35 -4.68 3.48
N VAL A 56 -2.04 -5.39 2.40
CA VAL A 56 -2.99 -6.30 1.74
C VAL A 56 -2.38 -7.68 1.55
N THR A 57 -3.23 -8.69 1.68
CA THR A 57 -2.96 -10.01 1.09
C THR A 57 -3.67 -10.11 -0.25
N THR A 58 -3.11 -10.91 -1.15
CA THR A 58 -3.68 -11.09 -2.49
C THR A 58 -3.81 -12.57 -2.80
N LYS A 59 -4.84 -12.92 -3.57
CA LYS A 59 -5.10 -14.27 -4.04
C LYS A 59 -6.03 -14.25 -5.25
N ASP A 60 -5.72 -15.03 -6.28
CA ASP A 60 -6.55 -15.22 -7.48
C ASP A 60 -7.01 -13.89 -8.11
N GLY A 61 -6.09 -12.91 -8.21
CA GLY A 61 -6.39 -11.58 -8.77
C GLY A 61 -7.26 -10.69 -7.89
N ASN A 62 -7.51 -11.05 -6.63
CA ASN A 62 -8.20 -10.23 -5.64
C ASN A 62 -7.25 -9.82 -4.52
N TRP A 63 -7.63 -8.78 -3.78
CA TRP A 63 -6.92 -8.30 -2.59
C TRP A 63 -7.87 -8.26 -1.40
N SER A 64 -7.31 -8.29 -0.20
CA SER A 64 -8.02 -8.02 1.05
C SER A 64 -7.11 -7.25 1.99
N ILE A 65 -7.62 -6.17 2.58
CA ILE A 65 -6.89 -5.41 3.59
C ILE A 65 -6.65 -6.33 4.79
N VAL A 66 -5.41 -6.34 5.27
CA VAL A 66 -5.07 -7.05 6.50
C VAL A 66 -5.71 -6.29 7.65
N GLU A 67 -6.57 -6.94 8.41
CA GLU A 67 -7.25 -6.37 9.57
C GLU A 67 -6.53 -6.72 10.89
N GLY A 68 -6.94 -6.05 11.98
CA GLY A 68 -6.52 -6.40 13.34
C GLY A 68 -5.11 -5.94 13.73
N LEU A 69 -4.43 -5.15 12.90
CA LEU A 69 -3.15 -4.56 13.27
C LEU A 69 -3.35 -3.46 14.31
N THR A 70 -2.51 -3.48 15.36
CA THR A 70 -2.49 -2.39 16.34
C THR A 70 -1.79 -1.18 15.74
N ILE A 71 -2.45 -0.04 15.75
CA ILE A 71 -1.89 1.24 15.31
C ILE A 71 -1.51 2.04 16.54
N ASP A 72 -0.21 2.25 16.75
CA ASP A 72 0.27 3.11 17.82
C ASP A 72 0.06 4.60 17.49
N GLU A 73 0.28 5.47 18.48
CA GLU A 73 0.05 6.91 18.35
C GLU A 73 0.92 7.55 17.25
N PHE A 74 2.16 7.07 17.11
CA PHE A 74 3.07 7.55 16.07
C PHE A 74 2.51 7.23 14.68
N SER A 75 2.18 5.97 14.41
CA SER A 75 1.60 5.52 13.15
C SER A 75 0.26 6.21 12.87
N ARG A 76 -0.61 6.35 13.87
CA ARG A 76 -1.90 7.04 13.74
C ARG A 76 -1.72 8.45 13.20
N SER A 77 -0.82 9.23 13.82
CA SER A 77 -0.56 10.61 13.41
C SER A 77 -0.09 10.72 11.95
N ARG A 78 0.68 9.74 11.46
CA ARG A 78 1.17 9.70 10.07
C ARG A 78 0.08 9.28 9.08
N ILE A 79 -0.75 8.30 9.44
CA ILE A 79 -1.89 7.88 8.62
C ILE A 79 -2.88 9.04 8.49
N ASP A 80 -3.20 9.74 9.58
CA ASP A 80 -4.11 10.89 9.57
C ASP A 80 -3.60 12.00 8.66
N ALA A 81 -2.33 12.39 8.81
CA ALA A 81 -1.72 13.42 7.98
C ALA A 81 -1.77 13.05 6.48
N SER A 82 -1.38 11.82 6.14
CA SER A 82 -1.40 11.35 4.75
C SER A 82 -2.83 11.24 4.19
N THR A 83 -3.80 10.85 5.03
CA THR A 83 -5.19 10.69 4.60
C THR A 83 -5.85 12.06 4.38
N ALA A 84 -5.51 13.06 5.19
CA ALA A 84 -5.97 14.43 5.00
C ALA A 84 -5.48 15.05 3.69
N GLU A 85 -4.31 14.63 3.17
CA GLU A 85 -3.82 15.07 1.85
C GLU A 85 -4.61 14.46 0.68
N LEU A 86 -5.35 13.36 0.89
CA LEU A 86 -6.13 12.66 -0.14
C LEU A 86 -7.59 13.16 -0.26
N ALA A 87 -8.08 13.89 0.75
CA ALA A 87 -9.48 14.30 0.89
C ALA A 87 -9.77 15.72 0.37
#